data_AF-A0AAF0FC61-F1
#
_entry.id   AF-A0AAF0FC61-F1
#
_cell.length_a   1.000
_cell.length_b   1.000
_cell.length_c   1.000
_cell.angle_alpha   90.00
_cell.angle_beta   90.00
_cell.angle_gamma   90.00
#
_symmetry.space_group_name_H-M   'P 1'
#
loop_
_entity.id
_entity.type
_entity.pdbx_description
1 polymer ?
#
loop_
_entity_poly.entity_id
_entity_poly.type
_entity_poly.pdbx_seq_one_letter_code
_entity_poly.pdbx_strand_id
1 'polypeptide(L)'
;MDGDAARCARSIFGIDPMDDFVSMIGDCIWNQCRGLTDIEVEAKIGVLIDRRTNERIRLPVFTETVVDTKQLSVRFESDMSMDQHRRFNQLLNQVVAYSAKQVPEERVSYRHQKEIDSFYDERDPQTGQMAHLRVTRDASTNQVKPNGVIAKKRIADINVYCPQRSFDYRISINVETPMSAPQDSAEPSFVREKDRLSYTHQNINVDLTQVILPNKVRSTY
;
A
#
# COMPACT_ATOMS: atom_id res chain seq x y z
N MET A 1 5.29 7.60 51.52
CA MET A 1 4.95 6.17 51.37
C MET A 1 4.35 6.04 49.99
N ASP A 2 5.21 5.94 48.98
CA ASP A 2 4.78 5.76 47.60
C ASP A 2 4.44 4.28 47.41
N GLY A 3 3.14 4.00 47.38
CA GLY A 3 2.63 2.70 46.97
C GLY A 3 2.78 2.57 45.47
N ASP A 4 3.97 2.11 45.04
CA ASP A 4 4.18 1.62 43.68
C ASP A 4 3.31 0.36 43.53
N ALA A 5 2.12 0.55 42.96
CA ALA A 5 1.18 -0.54 42.73
C ALA A 5 1.89 -1.63 41.94
N ALA A 6 1.92 -2.86 42.49
CA ALA A 6 2.63 -3.99 41.92
C ALA A 6 2.36 -4.11 40.42
N ARG A 7 3.34 -3.73 39.59
CA ARG A 7 3.27 -3.90 38.14
C ARG A 7 3.13 -5.39 37.88
N CYS A 8 1.97 -5.78 37.33
CA CYS A 8 1.76 -7.15 36.91
C CYS A 8 2.85 -7.52 35.88
N ALA A 9 3.59 -8.60 36.13
CA ALA A 9 4.60 -9.07 35.20
C ALA A 9 3.92 -9.50 33.90
N ARG A 10 4.46 -9.10 32.74
CA ARG A 10 3.85 -9.36 31.43
C ARG A 10 3.85 -10.84 31.04
N SER A 11 4.76 -11.64 31.60
CA SER A 11 4.73 -13.10 31.56
C SER A 11 5.45 -13.71 32.77
N ILE A 12 5.22 -15.01 33.01
CA ILE A 12 5.94 -15.78 34.03
C ILE A 12 7.45 -15.90 33.77
N PHE A 13 7.88 -15.65 32.53
CA PHE A 13 9.27 -15.73 32.09
C PHE A 13 9.98 -14.38 32.19
N GLY A 14 9.29 -13.31 32.60
CA GLY A 14 9.84 -11.96 32.64
C GLY A 14 10.14 -11.37 31.26
N ILE A 15 9.64 -12.00 30.19
CA ILE A 15 9.79 -11.54 28.80
C ILE A 15 8.42 -11.27 28.17
N ASP A 16 8.38 -10.40 27.16
CA ASP A 16 7.18 -10.23 26.35
C ASP A 16 7.16 -11.32 25.26
N PRO A 17 6.18 -12.24 25.28
CA PRO A 17 6.08 -13.24 24.23
C PRO A 17 5.80 -12.55 22.89
N MET A 18 6.52 -12.98 21.86
CA MET A 18 6.25 -12.53 20.51
C MET A 18 4.92 -13.10 20.04
N ASP A 19 4.13 -12.29 19.38
CA ASP A 19 2.89 -12.74 18.75
C ASP A 19 3.23 -13.55 17.49
N ASP A 20 2.64 -14.75 17.36
CA ASP A 20 2.92 -15.67 16.25
C ASP A 20 2.54 -15.07 14.89
N PHE A 21 1.44 -14.31 14.85
CA PHE A 21 1.00 -13.66 13.63
C PHE A 21 1.99 -12.57 13.21
N VAL A 22 2.40 -11.69 14.13
CA VAL A 22 3.42 -10.66 13.88
C VAL A 22 4.75 -11.29 13.44
N SER A 23 5.18 -12.36 14.12
CA SER A 23 6.43 -13.05 13.79
C SER A 23 6.40 -13.66 12.39
N MET A 24 5.30 -14.32 12.03
CA MET A 24 5.12 -14.91 10.71
C MET A 24 5.08 -13.86 9.60
N ILE A 25 4.42 -12.72 9.81
CA ILE A 25 4.44 -11.60 8.85
C ILE A 25 5.86 -11.05 8.71
N GLY A 26 6.55 -10.83 9.83
CA GLY A 26 7.93 -10.34 9.85
C GLY A 26 8.90 -11.25 9.11
N ASP A 27 8.84 -12.55 9.40
CA ASP A 27 9.64 -13.57 8.72
C ASP A 27 9.32 -13.67 7.23
N CYS A 28 8.04 -13.55 6.86
CA CYS A 28 7.64 -13.54 5.45
C CYS A 28 8.25 -12.34 4.73
N ILE A 29 8.10 -11.13 5.27
CA ILE A 29 8.68 -9.92 4.69
C ILE A 29 10.20 -10.06 4.58
N TRP A 30 10.88 -10.48 5.66
CA TRP A 30 12.33 -10.69 5.64
C TRP A 30 12.78 -11.66 4.55
N ASN A 31 12.13 -12.82 4.46
CA ASN A 31 12.50 -13.85 3.48
C ASN A 31 12.28 -13.41 2.03
N GLN A 32 11.27 -12.56 1.77
CA GLN A 32 11.00 -12.02 0.44
C GLN A 32 11.92 -10.84 0.08
N CYS A 33 12.39 -10.10 1.08
CA CYS A 33 13.16 -8.88 0.88
C CYS A 33 14.68 -9.09 0.92
N ARG A 34 15.18 -10.13 1.60
CA ARG A 34 16.62 -10.32 1.82
C ARG A 34 17.40 -10.35 0.49
N GLY A 35 18.43 -9.50 0.38
CA GLY A 35 19.27 -9.39 -0.81
C GLY A 35 18.69 -8.55 -1.95
N LEU A 36 17.49 -7.96 -1.79
CA LEU A 36 16.93 -7.01 -2.74
C LEU A 36 17.23 -5.56 -2.33
N THR A 37 17.23 -4.66 -3.32
CA THR A 37 17.28 -3.20 -3.13
C THR A 37 16.00 -2.57 -3.66
N ASP A 38 15.80 -1.28 -3.38
CA ASP A 38 14.67 -0.49 -3.90
C ASP A 38 13.31 -1.10 -3.61
N ILE A 39 13.18 -1.64 -2.39
CA ILE A 39 12.01 -2.36 -1.92
C ILE A 39 10.94 -1.37 -1.45
N GLU A 40 9.71 -1.59 -1.90
CA GLU A 40 8.51 -0.97 -1.36
C GLU A 40 7.66 -2.05 -0.68
N VAL A 41 7.43 -1.89 0.62
CA VAL A 41 6.47 -2.70 1.38
C VAL A 41 5.27 -1.82 1.74
N GLU A 42 4.11 -2.15 1.19
CA GLU A 42 2.87 -1.38 1.38
C GLU A 42 1.74 -2.28 1.89
N ALA A 43 0.95 -1.81 2.85
CA ALA A 43 -0.28 -2.46 3.27
C ALA A 43 -1.48 -1.70 2.69
N LYS A 44 -2.33 -2.41 1.94
CA LYS A 44 -3.54 -1.86 1.33
C LYS A 44 -4.77 -2.45 1.99
N ILE A 45 -5.74 -1.61 2.32
CA ILE A 45 -7.06 -2.06 2.77
C ILE A 45 -7.97 -2.31 1.57
N GLY A 46 -8.86 -3.29 1.70
CA GLY A 46 -9.74 -3.72 0.63
C GLY A 46 -10.58 -4.91 1.05
N VAL A 47 -11.01 -5.72 0.09
CA VAL A 47 -11.80 -6.92 0.35
C VAL A 47 -11.28 -8.11 -0.43
N LEU A 48 -11.30 -9.29 0.20
CA LEU A 48 -10.97 -10.56 -0.43
C LEU A 48 -12.24 -11.15 -1.04
N ILE A 49 -12.29 -11.20 -2.37
CA ILE A 49 -13.45 -11.62 -3.16
C ILE A 49 -13.22 -13.02 -3.74
N ASP A 50 -14.17 -13.94 -3.51
CA ASP A 50 -14.22 -15.24 -4.18
C ASP A 50 -14.49 -15.01 -5.68
N ARG A 51 -13.63 -15.55 -6.54
CA ARG A 51 -13.75 -15.40 -8.00
C ARG A 51 -15.01 -16.04 -8.58
N ARG A 52 -15.58 -17.04 -7.91
CA ARG A 52 -16.77 -17.76 -8.37
C ARG A 52 -18.06 -17.03 -7.98
N THR A 53 -18.17 -16.56 -6.74
CA THR A 53 -19.40 -15.91 -6.26
C THR A 53 -19.41 -14.41 -6.45
N ASN A 54 -18.23 -13.80 -6.67
CA ASN A 54 -18.06 -12.35 -6.71
C ASN A 54 -18.42 -11.64 -5.39
N GLU A 55 -18.40 -12.39 -4.28
CA GLU A 55 -18.69 -11.89 -2.93
C GLU A 55 -17.44 -11.94 -2.04
N ARG A 56 -17.44 -11.14 -0.97
CA ARG A 56 -16.40 -11.23 0.05
C ARG A 56 -16.40 -12.62 0.69
N ILE A 57 -15.21 -13.22 0.80
CA ILE A 57 -15.07 -14.56 1.35
C ILE A 57 -15.57 -14.65 2.80
N ARG A 58 -16.03 -15.84 3.17
CA ARG A 58 -16.37 -16.21 4.54
C ARG A 58 -15.64 -17.49 4.90
N LEU A 59 -14.67 -17.38 5.79
CA LEU A 59 -13.90 -18.51 6.29
C LEU A 59 -14.34 -18.87 7.71
N PRO A 60 -14.26 -20.14 8.13
CA PRO A 60 -14.64 -20.58 9.47
C PRO A 60 -13.54 -20.23 10.50
N VAL A 61 -13.19 -18.94 10.59
CA VAL A 61 -12.20 -18.38 11.52
C VAL A 61 -12.78 -17.16 12.22
N PHE A 62 -12.37 -16.90 13.46
CA PHE A 62 -12.89 -15.79 14.27
C PHE A 62 -11.96 -14.57 14.32
N THR A 63 -10.70 -14.74 13.95
CA THR A 63 -9.63 -13.75 14.09
C THR A 63 -8.98 -13.44 12.75
N GLU A 64 -8.15 -12.40 12.71
CA GLU A 64 -7.33 -12.10 11.54
C GLU A 64 -6.46 -13.30 11.17
N THR A 65 -6.41 -13.63 9.88
CA THR A 65 -5.77 -14.86 9.40
C THR A 65 -5.12 -14.61 8.04
N VAL A 66 -3.86 -15.00 7.89
CA VAL A 66 -3.20 -15.04 6.57
C VAL A 66 -3.82 -16.14 5.72
N VAL A 67 -4.16 -15.81 4.48
CA VAL A 67 -4.82 -16.73 3.56
C VAL A 67 -4.02 -16.92 2.27
N ASP A 68 -3.96 -18.17 1.79
CA ASP A 68 -3.46 -18.47 0.46
C ASP A 68 -4.57 -18.20 -0.57
N THR A 69 -4.51 -17.01 -1.16
CA THR A 69 -5.49 -16.59 -2.18
C THR A 69 -5.46 -17.43 -3.46
N LYS A 70 -4.34 -18.10 -3.77
CA LYS A 70 -4.25 -18.96 -4.96
C LYS A 70 -5.03 -20.25 -4.74
N GLN A 71 -4.84 -20.89 -3.59
CA GLN A 71 -5.57 -22.12 -3.23
C GLN A 71 -7.06 -21.86 -3.06
N LEU A 72 -7.44 -20.70 -2.50
CA LEU A 72 -8.83 -20.34 -2.30
C LEU A 72 -9.53 -19.78 -3.55
N SER A 73 -8.81 -19.59 -4.67
CA SER A 73 -9.34 -18.89 -5.87
C SER A 73 -9.93 -17.51 -5.54
N VAL A 74 -9.19 -16.74 -4.76
CA VAL A 74 -9.60 -15.41 -4.26
C VAL A 74 -8.81 -14.32 -4.99
N ARG A 75 -9.43 -13.16 -5.16
CA ARG A 75 -8.74 -11.93 -5.56
C ARG A 75 -8.91 -10.86 -4.49
N PHE A 76 -7.95 -9.96 -4.41
CA PHE A 76 -8.04 -8.79 -3.55
C PHE A 76 -8.48 -7.59 -4.37
N GLU A 77 -9.47 -6.86 -3.89
CA GLU A 77 -9.92 -5.60 -4.45
C GLU A 77 -9.60 -4.47 -3.49
N SER A 78 -8.64 -3.64 -3.90
CA SER A 78 -8.20 -2.45 -3.16
C SER A 78 -9.12 -1.28 -3.49
N ASP A 79 -10.33 -1.30 -2.94
CA ASP A 79 -11.32 -0.23 -3.15
C ASP A 79 -12.09 0.07 -1.85
N MET A 80 -12.63 1.29 -1.77
CA MET A 80 -13.49 1.74 -0.68
C MET A 80 -14.50 2.76 -1.20
N SER A 81 -15.65 2.85 -0.55
CA SER A 81 -16.64 3.86 -0.91
C SER A 81 -16.12 5.27 -0.64
N MET A 82 -16.64 6.26 -1.37
CA MET A 82 -16.32 7.67 -1.13
C MET A 82 -16.65 8.14 0.29
N ASP A 83 -17.69 7.57 0.90
CA ASP A 83 -18.03 7.85 2.31
C ASP A 83 -17.01 7.25 3.28
N GLN A 84 -16.53 6.04 3.03
CA GLN A 84 -15.44 5.44 3.82
C GLN A 84 -14.16 6.27 3.68
N HIS A 85 -13.80 6.66 2.47
CA HIS A 85 -12.66 7.53 2.19
C HIS A 85 -12.77 8.87 2.94
N ARG A 86 -13.94 9.52 2.90
CA ARG A 86 -14.21 10.76 3.63
C ARG A 86 -14.04 10.57 5.14
N ARG A 87 -14.55 9.47 5.71
CA ARG A 87 -14.42 9.18 7.15
C ARG A 87 -12.97 8.98 7.57
N PHE A 88 -12.18 8.23 6.80
CA PHE A 88 -10.75 8.06 7.09
C PHE A 88 -9.98 9.38 6.99
N ASN A 89 -10.27 10.21 5.97
CA ASN A 89 -9.67 11.53 5.84
C ASN A 89 -9.97 12.41 7.07
N GLN A 90 -11.23 12.45 7.53
CA GLN A 90 -11.61 13.18 8.74
C GLN A 90 -10.86 12.67 9.97
N LEU A 91 -10.76 11.36 10.15
CA LEU A 91 -10.03 10.75 11.27
C LEU A 91 -8.54 11.13 11.24
N LEU A 92 -7.87 10.99 10.10
CA LEU A 92 -6.45 11.30 9.96
C LEU A 92 -6.17 12.81 10.16
N ASN A 93 -7.06 13.69 9.69
CA ASN A 93 -6.94 15.12 9.96
C ASN A 93 -7.12 15.45 11.45
N GLN A 94 -7.99 14.73 12.18
CA GLN A 94 -8.10 14.86 13.63
C GLN A 94 -6.82 14.42 14.33
N VAL A 95 -6.18 13.32 13.86
CA VAL A 95 -4.89 12.86 14.38
C VAL A 95 -3.80 13.91 14.16
N VAL A 96 -3.73 14.52 12.97
CA VAL A 96 -2.79 15.63 12.70
C VAL A 96 -3.01 16.78 13.68
N ALA A 97 -4.26 17.24 13.84
CA ALA A 97 -4.61 18.32 14.75
C ALA A 97 -4.29 18.01 16.23
N TYR A 98 -4.50 16.77 16.65
CA TYR A 98 -4.13 16.30 17.99
C TYR A 98 -2.60 16.27 18.19
N SER A 99 -1.88 15.66 17.24
CA SER A 99 -0.42 15.49 17.31
C SER A 99 0.34 16.81 17.29
N ALA A 100 -0.22 17.87 16.70
CA ALA A 100 0.38 19.21 16.69
C ALA A 100 0.62 19.77 18.11
N LYS A 101 -0.11 19.28 19.12
CA LYS A 101 0.05 19.65 20.53
C LYS A 101 1.09 18.81 21.27
N GLN A 102 1.59 17.75 20.64
CA GLN A 102 2.61 16.86 21.20
C GLN A 102 4.03 17.35 20.88
N VAL A 103 5.00 16.65 21.45
CA VAL A 103 6.42 16.85 21.15
C VAL A 103 6.71 16.63 19.66
N PRO A 104 7.69 17.35 19.06
CA PRO A 104 7.95 17.32 17.62
C PRO A 104 8.09 15.91 17.01
N GLU A 105 8.69 14.97 17.75
CA GLU A 105 8.95 13.59 17.33
C GLU A 105 7.67 12.75 17.19
N GLU A 106 6.59 13.14 17.87
CA GLU A 106 5.28 12.49 17.83
C GLU A 106 4.31 13.17 16.85
N ARG A 107 4.75 14.21 16.15
CA ARG A 107 3.90 14.95 15.21
C ARG A 107 3.64 14.15 13.95
N VAL A 108 2.38 14.17 13.50
CA VAL A 108 2.00 13.65 12.19
C VAL A 108 2.09 14.79 11.18
N SER A 109 2.91 14.59 10.14
CA SER A 109 2.99 15.52 9.01
C SER A 109 1.94 15.19 7.96
N TYR A 110 1.47 16.22 7.25
CA TYR A 110 0.45 16.11 6.22
C TYR A 110 0.94 16.72 4.91
N ARG A 111 0.65 16.07 3.78
CA ARG A 111 0.92 16.58 2.44
C ARG A 111 -0.18 16.17 1.47
N HIS A 112 -0.66 17.11 0.67
CA HIS A 112 -1.59 16.87 -0.43
C HIS A 112 -0.83 16.96 -1.75
N GLN A 113 -0.92 15.92 -2.58
CA GLN A 113 -0.20 15.81 -3.85
C GLN A 113 -1.19 15.44 -4.96
N LYS A 114 -1.08 16.13 -6.09
CA LYS A 114 -1.77 15.76 -7.33
C LYS A 114 -0.72 15.32 -8.34
N GLU A 115 -0.82 14.08 -8.79
CA GLU A 115 0.17 13.42 -9.63
C GLU A 115 -0.50 12.87 -10.89
N ILE A 116 0.27 12.83 -11.98
CA ILE A 116 -0.10 12.13 -13.21
C ILE A 116 0.87 10.97 -13.37
N ASP A 117 0.34 9.74 -13.38
CA ASP A 117 1.11 8.55 -13.71
C ASP A 117 0.88 8.21 -15.19
N SER A 118 1.93 8.26 -15.98
CA SER A 118 1.96 7.79 -17.38
C SER A 118 2.74 6.49 -17.49
N PHE A 119 2.22 5.53 -18.25
CA PHE A 119 2.78 4.19 -18.39
C PHE A 119 3.28 3.98 -19.82
N TYR A 120 4.47 3.40 -19.96
CA TYR A 120 5.12 3.16 -21.24
C TYR A 120 5.60 1.72 -21.33
N ASP A 121 5.45 1.13 -22.50
CA ASP A 121 5.98 -0.20 -22.82
C ASP A 121 7.11 -0.01 -23.82
N GLU A 122 8.35 -0.07 -23.35
CA GLU A 122 9.53 0.16 -24.17
C GLU A 122 10.42 -1.05 -24.21
N ARG A 123 11.10 -1.24 -25.34
CA ARG A 123 12.11 -2.27 -25.47
C ARG A 123 13.44 -1.70 -25.01
N ASP A 124 14.01 -2.27 -23.96
CA ASP A 124 15.35 -1.93 -23.50
C ASP A 124 16.34 -2.10 -24.66
N PRO A 125 17.04 -1.02 -25.08
CA PRO A 125 17.97 -1.10 -26.20
C PRO A 125 19.16 -2.04 -25.98
N GLN A 126 19.56 -2.27 -24.73
CA GLN A 126 20.70 -3.11 -24.36
C GLN A 126 20.31 -4.58 -24.19
N THR A 127 19.20 -4.85 -23.52
CA THR A 127 18.79 -6.23 -23.19
C THR A 127 17.75 -6.80 -24.18
N GLY A 128 17.09 -5.94 -24.96
CA GLY A 128 16.00 -6.32 -25.86
C GLY A 128 14.72 -6.77 -25.15
N GLN A 129 14.67 -6.69 -23.82
CA GLN A 129 13.50 -7.06 -23.02
C GLN A 129 12.49 -5.92 -23.00
N MET A 130 11.21 -6.26 -22.83
CA MET A 130 10.17 -5.26 -22.63
C MET A 130 10.24 -4.73 -21.19
N ALA A 131 10.35 -3.42 -21.05
CA ALA A 131 10.30 -2.70 -19.79
C ALA A 131 8.97 -1.96 -19.68
N HIS A 132 8.27 -2.18 -18.56
CA HIS A 132 7.03 -1.49 -18.22
C HIS A 132 7.37 -0.32 -17.29
N LEU A 133 7.44 0.88 -17.86
CA LEU A 133 7.84 2.09 -17.14
C LEU A 133 6.62 2.82 -16.60
N ARG A 134 6.75 3.36 -15.38
CA ARG A 134 5.85 4.36 -14.82
C ARG A 134 6.62 5.67 -14.70
N VAL A 135 6.10 6.73 -15.32
CA VAL A 135 6.57 8.11 -15.17
C VAL A 135 5.54 8.87 -14.34
N THR A 136 5.95 9.36 -13.17
CA THR A 136 5.12 10.18 -12.28
C THR A 136 5.51 11.64 -12.41
N ARG A 137 4.53 12.47 -12.78
CA ARG A 137 4.66 13.94 -12.90
C ARG A 137 3.82 14.65 -11.85
N ASP A 138 4.27 15.81 -11.41
CA ASP A 138 3.44 16.73 -10.65
C ASP A 138 2.36 17.32 -11.57
N ALA A 139 1.09 17.25 -11.17
CA ALA A 139 -0.02 17.65 -12.04
C ALA A 139 -0.08 19.16 -12.30
N SER A 140 0.51 19.99 -11.42
CA SER A 140 0.47 21.45 -11.55
C SER A 140 1.58 22.01 -12.44
N THR A 141 2.77 21.40 -12.36
CA THR A 141 3.96 21.85 -13.09
C THR A 141 4.30 20.99 -14.30
N ASN A 142 3.69 19.81 -14.41
CA ASN A 142 3.98 18.76 -15.39
C ASN A 142 5.45 18.26 -15.38
N GLN A 143 6.20 18.61 -14.32
CA GLN A 143 7.59 18.17 -14.15
C GLN A 143 7.63 16.74 -13.61
N VAL A 144 8.60 15.96 -14.11
CA VAL A 144 8.86 14.61 -13.58
C VAL A 144 9.36 14.74 -12.15
N LYS A 145 8.75 13.99 -11.22
CA LYS A 145 9.20 14.00 -9.83
C LYS A 145 10.60 13.39 -9.72
N PRO A 146 11.42 13.80 -8.72
CA PRO A 146 12.67 13.10 -8.41
C PRO A 146 12.40 11.61 -8.21
N ASN A 147 13.18 10.75 -8.87
CA ASN A 147 12.99 9.30 -8.90
C ASN A 147 11.59 8.86 -9.40
N GLY A 148 10.91 9.71 -10.18
CA GLY A 148 9.57 9.48 -10.69
C GLY A 148 9.49 8.56 -11.90
N VAL A 149 10.63 8.07 -12.42
CA VAL A 149 10.68 7.12 -13.53
C VAL A 149 11.17 5.77 -13.01
N ILE A 150 10.29 4.77 -13.01
CA ILE A 150 10.59 3.47 -12.43
C ILE A 150 10.03 2.31 -13.26
N ALA A 151 10.58 1.11 -13.06
CA ALA A 151 9.93 -0.15 -13.38
C ALA A 151 9.52 -0.86 -12.07
N LYS A 152 8.21 -1.09 -11.89
CA LYS A 152 7.68 -1.72 -10.68
C LYS A 152 7.47 -3.22 -10.90
N LYS A 153 8.11 -4.05 -10.08
CA LYS A 153 7.97 -5.50 -10.10
C LYS A 153 7.37 -6.00 -8.79
N ARG A 154 6.24 -6.72 -8.87
CA ARG A 154 5.64 -7.43 -7.73
C ARG A 154 6.53 -8.61 -7.33
N ILE A 155 6.94 -8.67 -6.07
CA ILE A 155 7.70 -9.78 -5.50
C ILE A 155 6.78 -10.78 -4.81
N ALA A 156 5.97 -10.29 -3.86
CA ALA A 156 5.08 -11.13 -3.07
C ALA A 156 3.85 -10.35 -2.59
N ASP A 157 2.81 -11.11 -2.22
CA ASP A 157 1.61 -10.61 -1.57
C ASP A 157 1.29 -11.48 -0.36
N ILE A 158 1.09 -10.84 0.79
CA ILE A 158 0.52 -11.48 1.98
C ILE A 158 -0.90 -10.94 2.13
N ASN A 159 -1.88 -11.83 2.06
CA ASN A 159 -3.29 -11.46 2.14
C ASN A 159 -3.84 -11.87 3.51
N VAL A 160 -4.48 -10.94 4.20
CA VAL A 160 -5.02 -11.15 5.54
C VAL A 160 -6.52 -10.96 5.51
N TYR A 161 -7.24 -12.01 5.88
CA TYR A 161 -8.68 -12.01 6.06
C TYR A 161 -9.04 -11.54 7.46
N CYS A 162 -9.96 -10.60 7.58
CA CYS A 162 -10.38 -9.99 8.83
C CYS A 162 -11.89 -10.16 9.07
N PRO A 163 -12.35 -11.28 9.67
CA PRO A 163 -13.78 -11.61 9.78
C PRO A 163 -14.59 -10.59 10.59
N GLN A 164 -13.96 -9.93 11.57
CA GLN A 164 -14.60 -8.96 12.47
C GLN A 164 -14.53 -7.51 11.98
N ARG A 165 -14.00 -7.28 10.76
CA ARG A 165 -13.79 -5.94 10.19
C ARG A 165 -14.49 -5.84 8.83
N SER A 166 -14.79 -4.62 8.41
CA SER A 166 -15.36 -4.37 7.07
C SER A 166 -14.34 -4.53 5.94
N PHE A 167 -13.05 -4.41 6.26
CA PHE A 167 -11.95 -4.55 5.32
C PHE A 167 -11.04 -5.71 5.71
N ASP A 168 -10.57 -6.39 4.69
CA ASP A 168 -9.37 -7.22 4.68
C ASP A 168 -8.17 -6.34 4.31
N TYR A 169 -6.96 -6.89 4.33
CA TYR A 169 -5.79 -6.17 3.82
C TYR A 169 -4.79 -7.06 3.10
N ARG A 170 -3.98 -6.42 2.26
CA ARG A 170 -2.88 -7.04 1.55
C ARG A 170 -1.59 -6.27 1.81
N ILE A 171 -0.58 -6.96 2.30
CA ILE A 171 0.80 -6.49 2.32
C ILE A 171 1.40 -6.87 0.97
N SER A 172 1.73 -5.88 0.15
CA SER A 172 2.40 -6.07 -1.14
C SER A 172 3.87 -5.71 -0.98
N ILE A 173 4.74 -6.58 -1.49
CA ILE A 173 6.19 -6.34 -1.56
C ILE A 173 6.52 -6.15 -3.04
N ASN A 174 7.09 -5.00 -3.37
CA ASN A 174 7.49 -4.64 -4.72
C ASN A 174 8.97 -4.22 -4.73
N VAL A 175 9.61 -4.33 -5.90
CA VAL A 175 10.84 -3.61 -6.21
C VAL A 175 10.48 -2.48 -7.18
N GLU A 176 10.86 -1.26 -6.85
CA GLU A 176 10.68 -0.06 -7.70
C GLU A 176 12.04 0.37 -8.26
N THR A 177 12.49 -0.31 -9.33
CA THR A 177 13.80 -0.04 -9.95
C THR A 177 13.79 1.33 -10.64
N PRO A 178 14.69 2.26 -10.29
CA PRO A 178 14.85 3.51 -11.03
C PRO A 178 15.23 3.26 -12.48
N MET A 179 14.58 3.95 -13.42
CA MET A 179 14.81 3.79 -14.85
C MET A 179 15.13 5.14 -15.49
N SER A 180 15.78 5.10 -16.66
CA SER A 180 15.91 6.28 -17.51
C SER A 180 14.54 6.72 -18.05
N ALA A 181 14.42 8.01 -18.38
CA ALA A 181 13.24 8.54 -19.02
C ALA A 181 12.91 7.77 -20.32
N PRO A 182 11.62 7.60 -20.65
CA PRO A 182 11.22 7.00 -21.92
C PRO A 182 11.77 7.81 -23.11
N GLN A 183 11.82 7.20 -24.29
CA GLN A 183 12.23 7.86 -25.52
C GLN A 183 11.29 9.04 -25.83
N ASP A 184 11.82 10.13 -26.38
CA ASP A 184 11.02 11.33 -26.68
C ASP A 184 9.85 11.06 -27.64
N SER A 185 9.96 10.03 -28.49
CA SER A 185 8.91 9.60 -29.43
C SER A 185 7.94 8.57 -28.86
N ALA A 186 8.11 8.13 -27.61
CA ALA A 186 7.25 7.13 -27.00
C ALA A 186 5.96 7.76 -26.49
N GLU A 187 4.84 7.14 -26.87
CA GLU A 187 3.52 7.52 -26.39
C GLU A 187 3.10 6.63 -25.22
N PRO A 188 2.48 7.19 -24.17
CA PRO A 188 2.05 6.41 -23.03
C PRO A 188 0.91 5.45 -23.42
N SER A 189 1.02 4.18 -23.05
CA SER A 189 -0.03 3.18 -23.25
C SER A 189 -1.24 3.42 -22.36
N PHE A 190 -1.03 4.09 -21.23
CA PHE A 190 -2.06 4.41 -20.25
C PHE A 190 -1.64 5.61 -19.40
N VAL A 191 -2.60 6.46 -19.06
CA VAL A 191 -2.41 7.61 -18.17
C VAL A 191 -3.51 7.61 -17.13
N ARG A 192 -3.17 7.96 -15.89
CA ARG A 192 -4.14 8.18 -14.81
C ARG A 192 -3.76 9.37 -13.97
N GLU A 193 -4.76 10.02 -13.41
CA GLU A 193 -4.57 11.07 -12.41
C GLU A 193 -4.71 10.49 -11.01
N LYS A 194 -3.91 11.02 -10.09
CA LYS A 194 -3.91 10.62 -8.68
C LYS A 194 -3.99 11.85 -7.80
N ASP A 195 -4.99 11.86 -6.94
CA ASP A 195 -5.12 12.81 -5.85
C ASP A 195 -4.80 12.08 -4.54
N ARG A 196 -3.72 12.48 -3.87
CA ARG A 196 -3.15 11.77 -2.72
C ARG A 196 -3.02 12.68 -1.50
N LEU A 197 -3.62 12.24 -0.40
CA LEU A 197 -3.46 12.80 0.94
C LEU A 197 -2.51 11.89 1.72
N SER A 198 -1.31 12.36 1.99
CA SER A 198 -0.25 11.62 2.68
C SER A 198 -0.09 12.10 4.11
N TYR A 199 -0.12 11.16 5.05
CA TYR A 199 0.10 11.39 6.49
C TYR A 199 1.33 10.60 6.92
N THR A 200 2.37 11.26 7.44
CA THR A 200 3.60 10.59 7.87
C THR A 200 3.82 10.77 9.36
N HIS A 201 4.00 9.66 10.06
CA HIS A 201 4.37 9.60 11.46
C HIS A 201 5.52 8.61 11.62
N GLN A 202 6.68 9.11 12.05
CA GLN A 202 7.93 8.34 12.13
C GLN A 202 8.21 7.63 10.78
N ASN A 203 8.35 6.30 10.80
CA ASN A 203 8.66 5.48 9.62
C ASN A 203 7.40 4.99 8.87
N ILE A 204 6.22 5.46 9.27
CA ILE A 204 4.94 5.02 8.68
C ILE A 204 4.35 6.16 7.86
N ASN A 205 4.03 5.84 6.61
CA ASN A 205 3.27 6.70 5.73
C ASN A 205 1.90 6.07 5.46
N VAL A 206 0.85 6.86 5.65
CA VAL A 206 -0.54 6.49 5.34
C VAL A 206 -1.01 7.38 4.20
N ASP A 207 -1.32 6.76 3.07
CA ASP A 207 -1.82 7.44 1.88
C ASP A 207 -3.31 7.15 1.67
N LEU A 208 -4.12 8.21 1.62
CA LEU A 208 -5.46 8.15 1.04
C LEU A 208 -5.37 8.64 -0.40
N THR A 209 -5.58 7.75 -1.36
CA THR A 209 -5.42 8.05 -2.79
C THR A 209 -6.72 7.84 -3.53
N GLN A 210 -7.13 8.86 -4.29
CA GLN A 210 -8.17 8.78 -5.31
C GLN A 210 -7.49 8.67 -6.67
N VAL A 211 -7.90 7.66 -7.45
CA VAL A 211 -7.38 7.43 -8.80
C VAL A 211 -8.48 7.73 -9.80
N ILE A 212 -8.23 8.68 -10.70
CA ILE A 212 -9.16 9.03 -11.76
C ILE A 212 -8.61 8.40 -13.04
N LEU A 213 -9.39 7.48 -13.61
CA LEU A 213 -9.10 6.83 -14.88
C LEU A 213 -9.73 7.64 -16.02
N PRO A 214 -9.02 7.87 -17.14
CA PRO A 214 -9.65 8.41 -18.34
C PRO A 214 -10.76 7.45 -18.79
N ASN A 215 -11.94 7.99 -19.11
CA ASN A 215 -13.09 7.20 -19.55
C ASN A 215 -12.67 6.24 -20.68
N LYS A 216 -12.73 4.93 -20.44
CA LYS A 216 -12.69 3.96 -21.55
C LYS A 216 -13.93 4.20 -22.39
N VAL A 217 -13.78 4.80 -23.57
CA VAL A 217 -14.79 4.69 -24.61
C VAL A 217 -14.96 3.19 -24.86
N ARG A 218 -16.11 2.63 -24.49
CA ARG A 218 -16.44 1.22 -24.78
C ARG A 218 -16.38 1.05 -26.29
N SER A 219 -15.35 0.38 -26.78
CA SER A 219 -15.36 -0.16 -28.14
C SER A 219 -16.41 -1.26 -28.16
N THR A 220 -17.59 -0.93 -28.69
CA THR A 220 -18.59 -1.91 -29.09
C THR A 220 -18.07 -2.63 -30.33
N TYR A 221 -17.71 -3.90 -30.16
CA TYR A 221 -17.76 -4.89 -31.24
C TYR A 221 -18.86 -5.89 -30.89
#